data_AF-A0A2I0T3L2-F1
#
_entry.id   AF-A0A2I0T3L2-F1
#
_cell.length_a   1.000
_cell.length_b   1.000
_cell.length_c   1.000
_cell.angle_alpha   90.00
_cell.angle_beta   90.00
_cell.angle_gamma   90.00
#
_symmetry.space_group_name_H-M   'P 1'
#
loop_
_entity.id
_entity.type
_entity.pdbx_description
1 polymer ?
#
loop_
_entity_poly.entity_id
_entity_poly.type
_entity_poly.pdbx_seq_one_letter_code
_entity_poly.pdbx_strand_id
1 'polypeptide(L)'
;MGLSLHRGQKKNWMNVFILANKEICKRKHSPREKYVGELISDSEADVREEDSYLFDLDNKDGEVYCIDARFYGNISRFINHLCEPNLIPVRVFMSHQDLRFPRIAFFSTRRIEAGEEIG
;
A
#
# COMPACT_ATOMS: atom_id res chain seq x y z
N MET A 1 6.62 -3.72 -12.07
CA MET A 1 7.71 -3.59 -11.08
C MET A 1 8.33 -4.97 -10.92
N GLY A 2 9.66 -5.12 -10.80
CA GLY A 2 10.23 -6.45 -10.58
C GLY A 2 10.04 -6.83 -9.12
N LEU A 3 8.84 -7.26 -8.72
CA LEU A 3 8.51 -7.69 -7.36
C LEU A 3 8.11 -9.16 -7.38
N SER A 4 8.33 -9.87 -6.29
CA SER A 4 7.85 -11.24 -6.11
C SER A 4 7.29 -11.44 -4.70
N LEU A 5 6.26 -12.28 -4.61
CA LEU A 5 5.67 -12.70 -3.34
C LEU A 5 6.42 -13.91 -2.81
N HIS A 6 6.77 -13.87 -1.53
CA HIS A 6 7.48 -14.94 -0.83
C HIS A 6 6.73 -15.32 0.42
N ARG A 7 6.79 -16.60 0.79
CA ARG A 7 6.22 -17.12 2.03
C ARG A 7 7.31 -17.20 3.10
N GLY A 8 7.11 -16.53 4.22
CA GLY A 8 8.03 -16.56 5.36
C GLY A 8 7.76 -17.71 6.32
N GLN A 9 8.74 -18.04 7.16
CA GLN A 9 8.59 -19.03 8.23
C GLN A 9 8.06 -18.44 9.56
N LYS A 10 7.97 -17.11 9.68
CA LYS A 10 7.19 -16.30 10.65
C LYS A 10 7.78 -14.89 10.70
N LYS A 11 7.04 -13.89 10.21
CA LYS A 11 7.24 -12.46 10.53
C LYS A 11 5.86 -11.78 10.33
N ASN A 12 5.12 -11.54 11.43
CA ASN A 12 3.80 -10.88 11.48
C ASN A 12 2.56 -11.68 11.02
N TRP A 13 1.39 -11.06 11.20
CA TRP A 13 0.03 -11.59 10.93
C TRP A 13 -0.15 -12.15 9.50
N MET A 14 0.70 -11.73 8.56
CA MET A 14 0.74 -12.27 7.19
C MET A 14 1.96 -13.17 6.99
N ASN A 15 1.72 -14.41 6.56
CA ASN A 15 2.79 -15.36 6.19
C ASN A 15 3.49 -15.03 4.86
N VAL A 16 3.17 -13.89 4.25
CA VAL A 16 3.60 -13.50 2.90
C VAL A 16 4.22 -12.11 2.95
N PHE A 17 5.33 -11.92 2.24
CA PHE A 17 6.02 -10.64 2.09
C PHE A 17 6.48 -10.44 0.65
N ILE A 18 6.89 -9.22 0.31
CA ILE A 18 7.30 -8.85 -1.05
C ILE A 18 8.80 -8.59 -1.07
N LEU A 19 9.50 -9.17 -2.05
CA LEU A 19 10.91 -8.86 -2.33
C LEU A 19 11.07 -8.09 -3.64
N ALA A 20 12.07 -7.22 -3.68
CA ALA A 20 12.54 -6.60 -4.92
C ALA A 20 13.36 -7.60 -5.76
N ASN A 21 12.93 -7.94 -6.98
CA ASN A 21 13.68 -8.81 -7.89
C ASN A 21 14.88 -8.12 -8.53
N LYS A 22 14.95 -6.79 -8.42
CA LYS A 22 16.03 -5.95 -8.92
C LYS A 22 16.10 -4.70 -8.08
N GLU A 23 17.25 -4.03 -8.16
CA GLU A 23 17.43 -2.74 -7.52
C GLU A 23 16.35 -1.72 -7.91
N ILE A 24 15.89 -0.97 -6.91
CA ILE A 24 14.94 0.13 -7.06
C ILE A 24 15.62 1.42 -6.59
N CYS A 25 15.99 2.29 -7.53
CA CYS A 25 16.55 3.60 -7.20
C CYS A 25 15.52 4.48 -6.47
N LYS A 26 15.97 5.46 -5.69
CA LYS A 26 15.08 6.55 -5.23
C LYS A 26 14.66 7.40 -6.43
N ARG A 27 13.35 7.53 -6.70
CA ARG A 27 12.83 8.42 -7.76
C ARG A 27 11.68 9.25 -7.23
N LYS A 28 11.74 10.56 -7.47
CA LYS A 28 10.71 11.52 -7.02
C LYS A 28 9.42 11.49 -7.86
N HIS A 29 9.49 11.09 -9.14
CA HIS A 29 8.39 11.25 -10.09
C HIS A 29 7.81 9.93 -10.62
N SER A 30 8.32 8.78 -10.18
CA SER A 30 7.85 7.48 -10.64
C SER A 30 7.43 6.66 -9.43
N PRO A 31 6.12 6.45 -9.21
CA PRO A 31 5.67 5.55 -8.18
C PRO A 31 6.13 4.13 -8.49
N ARG A 32 6.21 3.34 -7.43
CA ARG A 32 6.69 1.97 -7.38
C ARG A 32 5.52 1.01 -7.55
N GLU A 33 4.52 1.18 -6.72
CA GLU A 33 3.27 0.42 -6.75
C GLU A 33 2.12 1.34 -6.34
N LYS A 34 0.87 0.93 -6.57
CA LYS A 34 -0.32 1.61 -6.03
C LYS A 34 -1.00 0.73 -5.00
N TYR A 35 -1.56 1.31 -3.95
CA TYR A 35 -2.49 0.57 -3.10
C TYR A 35 -3.85 0.52 -3.79
N VAL A 36 -4.29 -0.69 -4.15
CA VAL A 36 -5.53 -0.91 -4.89
C VAL A 36 -6.40 -1.87 -4.10
N GLY A 37 -7.68 -1.52 -3.99
CA GLY A 37 -8.72 -2.37 -3.45
C GLY A 37 -10.11 -1.78 -3.62
N GLU A 38 -11.06 -2.28 -2.85
CA GLU A 38 -12.43 -1.78 -2.77
C GLU A 38 -12.47 -0.43 -2.04
N LEU A 39 -13.15 0.57 -2.60
CA LEU A 39 -13.36 1.85 -1.92
C LEU A 39 -14.62 1.75 -1.06
N ILE A 40 -14.47 1.95 0.24
CA ILE A 40 -15.56 1.88 1.22
C ILE A 40 -15.61 3.12 2.11
N SER A 41 -16.77 3.43 2.65
CA SER A 41 -16.93 4.47 3.68
C SER A 41 -16.43 3.97 5.04
N ASP A 42 -16.10 4.89 5.93
CA ASP A 42 -15.72 4.60 7.32
C ASP A 42 -16.75 3.73 8.05
N SER A 43 -18.05 4.04 7.91
CA SER A 43 -19.13 3.24 8.54
C SER A 43 -19.23 1.81 8.00
N GLU A 44 -18.76 1.56 6.77
CA GLU A 44 -18.70 0.21 6.21
C GLU A 44 -17.44 -0.51 6.70
N ALA A 45 -16.33 0.22 6.89
CA ALA A 45 -15.11 -0.32 7.48
C ALA A 45 -15.32 -0.77 8.93
N ASP A 46 -16.08 -0.01 9.72
CA ASP A 46 -16.39 -0.31 11.14
C ASP A 46 -17.12 -1.64 11.34
N VAL A 47 -17.85 -2.12 10.34
CA VAL A 47 -18.60 -3.39 10.40
C VAL A 47 -17.87 -4.56 9.76
N ARG A 48 -16.65 -4.35 9.22
CA ARG A 48 -15.81 -5.43 8.69
C ARG A 48 -15.24 -6.23 9.86
N GLU A 49 -15.28 -7.56 9.75
CA GLU A 49 -14.69 -8.46 10.75
C GLU A 49 -13.16 -8.43 10.78
N GLU A 50 -12.52 -8.00 9.68
CA GLU A 50 -11.05 -7.99 9.54
C GLU A 50 -10.63 -6.69 8.88
N ASP A 51 -9.74 -5.97 9.56
CA ASP A 51 -9.28 -4.62 9.25
C ASP A 51 -7.83 -4.58 8.74
N SER A 52 -7.17 -5.75 8.67
CA SER A 52 -5.72 -5.84 8.38
C SER A 52 -5.31 -5.38 6.98
N TYR A 53 -6.27 -5.11 6.09
CA TYR A 53 -6.05 -4.67 4.71
C TYR A 53 -6.71 -3.32 4.40
N LEU A 54 -7.04 -2.56 5.43
CA LEU A 54 -7.57 -1.21 5.29
C LEU A 54 -6.44 -0.20 5.10
N PHE A 55 -6.66 0.74 4.20
CA PHE A 55 -5.81 1.92 4.02
C PHE A 55 -6.68 3.17 4.06
N ASP A 56 -6.51 3.98 5.11
CA ASP A 56 -7.30 5.19 5.34
C ASP A 56 -6.90 6.31 4.37
N LEU A 57 -7.89 7.00 3.82
CA LEU A 57 -7.67 8.09 2.85
C LEU A 57 -7.65 9.49 3.47
N ASP A 58 -7.76 9.59 4.80
CA ASP A 58 -7.69 10.80 5.64
C ASP A 58 -8.09 12.09 4.91
N ASN A 59 -9.34 12.50 5.08
CA ASN A 59 -9.82 13.77 4.56
C ASN A 59 -10.09 14.76 5.69
N LYS A 60 -9.57 16.00 5.56
CA LYS A 60 -9.66 17.01 6.63
C LYS A 60 -11.06 17.63 6.75
N ASP A 61 -11.89 17.50 5.72
CA ASP A 61 -13.14 18.25 5.57
C ASP A 61 -14.32 17.34 5.17
N GLY A 62 -14.72 16.41 6.06
CA GLY A 62 -15.98 15.67 5.92
C GLY A 62 -15.84 14.16 5.95
N GLU A 63 -16.55 13.46 5.05
CA GLU A 63 -16.63 12.01 5.00
C GLU A 63 -15.25 11.36 4.78
N VAL A 64 -14.97 10.35 5.61
CA VAL A 64 -13.76 9.53 5.58
C VAL A 64 -14.04 8.25 4.79
N TYR A 65 -13.08 7.87 3.96
CA TYR A 65 -13.13 6.67 3.13
C TYR A 65 -11.84 5.89 3.29
N CYS A 66 -11.93 4.59 3.06
CA CYS A 66 -10.80 3.66 3.14
C CYS A 66 -10.75 2.81 1.86
N ILE A 67 -9.55 2.33 1.55
CA ILE A 67 -9.37 1.28 0.54
C ILE A 67 -9.22 -0.04 1.28
N ASP A 68 -10.16 -0.98 1.07
CA ASP A 68 -10.08 -2.34 1.59
C ASP A 68 -9.54 -3.29 0.53
N ALA A 69 -8.34 -3.84 0.78
CA ALA A 69 -7.70 -4.80 -0.11
C ALA A 69 -7.94 -6.28 0.27
N ARG A 70 -8.86 -6.58 1.20
CA ARG A 70 -9.14 -7.93 1.71
C ARG A 70 -9.59 -8.87 0.60
N PHE A 71 -10.69 -8.53 -0.06
CA PHE A 71 -11.31 -9.36 -1.11
C PHE A 71 -10.84 -9.00 -2.51
N TYR A 72 -10.56 -7.72 -2.75
CA TYR A 72 -10.09 -7.21 -4.03
C TYR A 72 -8.86 -6.37 -3.78
N GLY A 73 -7.71 -6.76 -4.33
CA GLY A 73 -6.49 -5.96 -4.22
C GLY A 73 -5.38 -6.46 -5.13
N ASN A 74 -4.38 -5.61 -5.36
CA ASN A 74 -3.16 -5.99 -6.09
C ASN A 74 -2.07 -6.47 -5.11
N ILE A 75 -0.85 -6.65 -5.63
CA ILE A 75 0.30 -7.11 -4.84
C ILE A 75 0.58 -6.23 -3.61
N SER A 76 0.21 -4.94 -3.61
CA SER A 76 0.53 -4.03 -2.52
C SER A 76 -0.12 -4.40 -1.19
N ARG A 77 -1.20 -5.20 -1.21
CA ARG A 77 -1.84 -5.71 0.00
C ARG A 77 -0.90 -6.55 0.87
N PHE A 78 0.22 -7.02 0.30
CA PHE A 78 1.24 -7.82 0.98
C PHE A 78 2.49 -7.02 1.36
N ILE A 79 2.45 -5.69 1.26
CA ILE A 79 3.49 -4.82 1.79
C ILE A 79 3.35 -4.84 3.32
N ASN A 80 4.38 -5.33 4.00
CA ASN A 80 4.38 -5.38 5.46
C ASN A 80 4.76 -4.02 6.04
N HIS A 81 4.36 -3.78 7.29
CA HIS A 81 4.89 -2.67 8.06
C HIS A 81 6.38 -2.91 8.40
N LEU A 82 7.24 -1.96 8.03
CA LEU A 82 8.59 -1.85 8.55
C LEU A 82 8.70 -0.61 9.46
N CYS A 83 9.33 -0.77 10.63
CA CYS A 83 9.61 0.37 11.52
C CYS A 83 10.51 1.42 10.84
N GLU A 84 11.39 0.97 9.94
CA GLU A 84 12.22 1.82 9.07
C GLU A 84 11.83 1.56 7.61
N PRO A 85 10.78 2.22 7.10
CA PRO A 85 10.20 1.87 5.82
C PRO A 85 11.06 2.32 4.64
N ASN A 86 11.15 1.46 3.63
CA ASN A 86 11.79 1.76 2.36
C ASN A 86 10.81 2.28 1.30
N LEU A 87 9.50 2.27 1.62
CA LEU A 87 8.44 2.95 0.88
C LEU A 87 7.70 4.02 1.71
N ILE A 88 7.13 5.01 1.03
CA ILE A 88 6.16 5.95 1.61
C ILE A 88 4.90 6.00 0.74
N PRO A 89 3.69 5.98 1.34
CA PRO A 89 2.46 6.23 0.61
C PRO A 89 2.31 7.72 0.31
N VAL A 90 1.87 8.04 -0.91
CA VAL A 90 1.62 9.40 -1.36
C VAL A 90 0.26 9.45 -2.06
N ARG A 91 -0.56 10.43 -1.69
CA ARG A 91 -1.83 10.74 -2.37
C ARG A 91 -1.55 11.30 -3.75
N VAL A 92 -2.12 10.68 -4.78
CA VAL A 92 -2.01 11.13 -6.17
C VAL A 92 -3.38 11.25 -6.81
N PHE A 93 -3.57 12.33 -7.55
CA PHE A 93 -4.75 12.58 -8.37
C PHE A 93 -4.35 12.40 -9.84
N MET A 94 -5.13 11.63 -10.58
CA MET A 94 -4.84 11.33 -11.98
C MET A 94 -6.03 11.70 -12.86
N SER A 95 -6.92 10.74 -13.11
CA SER A 95 -8.08 10.92 -13.99
C SER A 95 -9.19 11.80 -13.40
N HIS A 96 -9.19 12.03 -12.10
CA HIS A 96 -10.09 12.92 -11.39
C HIS A 96 -9.33 13.64 -10.26
N GLN A 97 -9.91 14.74 -9.79
CA GLN A 97 -9.37 15.60 -8.74
C GLN A 97 -10.29 15.69 -7.51
N ASP A 98 -11.22 14.74 -7.37
CA ASP A 98 -12.06 14.64 -6.17
C ASP A 98 -11.18 14.30 -4.95
N LEU A 99 -11.05 15.25 -4.03
CA LEU A 99 -10.17 15.18 -2.87
C LEU A 99 -10.53 14.05 -1.90
N ARG A 100 -11.77 13.55 -1.94
CA ARG A 100 -12.24 12.43 -1.13
C ARG A 100 -11.63 11.10 -1.55
N PHE A 101 -11.21 10.98 -2.82
CA PHE A 101 -10.80 9.71 -3.42
C PHE A 101 -9.38 9.76 -3.99
N PRO A 102 -8.36 10.17 -3.21
CA PRO A 102 -6.99 10.10 -3.70
C PRO A 102 -6.63 8.64 -4.02
N ARG A 103 -5.80 8.43 -5.05
CA ARG A 103 -5.14 7.13 -5.20
C ARG A 103 -3.90 7.12 -4.32
N ILE A 104 -3.60 5.98 -3.73
CA ILE A 104 -2.38 5.81 -2.93
C ILE A 104 -1.30 5.20 -3.81
N ALA A 105 -0.18 5.89 -3.93
CA ALA A 105 0.97 5.44 -4.69
C ALA A 105 2.21 5.40 -3.79
N PHE A 106 2.95 4.29 -3.82
CA PHE A 106 4.16 4.13 -3.04
C PHE A 106 5.37 4.66 -3.77
N PHE A 107 6.23 5.40 -3.05
CA PHE A 107 7.52 5.88 -3.55
C PHE A 107 8.64 5.38 -2.65
N SER A 108 9.80 5.06 -3.24
CA SER A 108 10.93 4.62 -2.44
C SER A 108 11.59 5.78 -1.69
N THR A 109 11.84 5.59 -0.39
CA THR A 109 12.49 6.59 0.48
C THR A 109 14.00 6.61 0.29
N ARG A 110 14.57 5.49 -0.14
CA ARG A 110 15.99 5.28 -0.44
C ARG A 110 16.16 4.33 -1.62
N ARG A 111 17.41 3.96 -1.92
CA ARG A 111 17.74 2.85 -2.80
C ARG A 111 17.35 1.54 -2.08
N ILE A 112 16.70 0.63 -2.81
CA ILE A 112 16.32 -0.71 -2.34
C ILE A 112 17.11 -1.72 -3.16
N GLU A 113 17.79 -2.64 -2.49
CA GLU A 113 18.62 -3.64 -3.15
C GLU A 113 17.78 -4.80 -3.70
N ALA A 114 18.34 -5.56 -4.65
CA ALA A 114 17.70 -6.80 -5.09
C ALA A 114 17.70 -7.81 -3.93
N GLY A 115 16.56 -8.45 -3.69
CA GLY A 115 16.34 -9.38 -2.58
C GLY A 115 15.90 -8.71 -1.27
N GLU A 116 15.84 -7.37 -1.21
CA GLU A 116 15.37 -6.65 -0.03
C GLU A 116 13.84 -6.70 0.08
N GLU A 117 13.32 -6.83 1.31
CA GLU A 117 11.88 -6.79 1.61
C GLU A 117 11.32 -5.39 1.42
N ILE A 118 10.11 -5.31 0.89
CA ILE A 118 9.39 -4.05 0.65
C ILE A 118 8.44 -3.77 1.81
N GLY A 119 8.53 -2.56 2.38
CA GLY A 119 7.64 -2.10 3.45
C GLY A 119 7.97 -0.73 4.02
#